data_AF-A0A3M1XR87-F1
#
_entry.id   AF-A0A3M1XR87-F1
#
_cell.length_a   1.000
_cell.length_b   1.000
_cell.length_c   1.000
_cell.angle_alpha   90.00
_cell.angle_beta   90.00
_cell.angle_gamma   90.00
#
_symmetry.space_group_name_H-M   'P 1'
#
loop_
_entity.id
_entity.type
_entity.pdbx_description
1 polymer ?
#
loop_
_entity_poly.entity_id
_entity_poly.type
_entity_poly.pdbx_seq_one_letter_code
_entity_poly.pdbx_strand_id
1 'polypeptide(L)'
;MGVPKPPEKALLFTGTLFSDDRVYKWARKRLDELYGPVLFESERLNWEHTDYYRDELGWPIYRRFIAFRRIIDPSEIVEIKLKTNHIEEELSEGGKRRINLDPGYITPSKLVLATTKNY
;
A
#
# COMPACT_ATOMS: atom_id res chain seq x y z
N MET A 1 27.96 -25.08 1.70
CA MET A 1 27.40 -23.95 0.93
C MET A 1 25.90 -24.15 0.81
N GLY A 2 25.10 -23.10 0.99
CA GLY A 2 23.64 -23.20 0.83
C GLY A 2 23.26 -23.43 -0.63
N VAL A 3 22.31 -24.32 -0.89
CA VAL A 3 21.74 -24.52 -2.24
C VAL A 3 20.74 -23.39 -2.49
N PRO A 4 20.88 -22.59 -3.56
CA PRO A 4 19.92 -21.55 -3.90
C PRO A 4 18.53 -22.16 -4.09
N LYS A 5 17.52 -21.52 -3.52
CA LYS A 5 16.11 -21.85 -3.74
C LYS A 5 15.41 -20.63 -4.36
N PRO A 6 14.37 -20.84 -5.19
CA PRO A 6 13.52 -19.75 -5.62
C PRO A 6 12.99 -18.98 -4.41
N PRO A 7 12.82 -17.65 -4.52
CA PRO A 7 12.23 -16.86 -3.43
C PRO A 7 10.84 -17.41 -3.07
N GLU A 8 10.50 -17.32 -1.78
CA GLU A 8 9.18 -17.72 -1.31
C GLU A 8 8.11 -16.84 -1.97
N LYS A 9 7.07 -17.51 -2.49
CA LYS A 9 5.83 -16.86 -2.93
C LYS A 9 5.31 -15.94 -1.83
N ALA A 10 5.01 -14.69 -2.17
CA ALA A 10 4.65 -13.69 -1.19
C ALA A 10 3.21 -13.17 -1.39
N LEU A 11 2.49 -13.00 -0.28
CA LEU A 11 1.19 -12.35 -0.24
C LEU A 11 1.38 -10.83 -0.32
N LEU A 12 0.82 -10.20 -1.34
CA LEU A 12 0.84 -8.74 -1.48
C LEU A 12 -0.17 -8.11 -0.53
N PHE A 13 0.26 -7.05 0.16
CA PHE A 13 -0.63 -6.16 0.90
C PHE A 13 -0.23 -4.69 0.72
N THR A 14 -1.14 -3.78 1.03
CA THR A 14 -0.93 -2.34 0.99
C THR A 14 -1.48 -1.72 2.26
N GLY A 15 -0.64 -1.00 2.99
CA GLY A 15 -1.08 -0.07 4.02
C GLY A 15 -1.56 1.23 3.39
N THR A 16 -2.70 1.74 3.83
CA THR A 16 -3.26 2.99 3.33
C THR A 16 -3.39 4.03 4.44
N LEU A 17 -3.16 5.30 4.12
CA LEU A 17 -3.55 6.44 4.94
C LEU A 17 -4.37 7.41 4.10
N PHE A 18 -5.53 7.83 4.58
CA PHE A 18 -6.46 8.70 3.84
C PHE A 18 -7.37 9.47 4.79
N SER A 19 -7.93 10.60 4.34
CA SER A 19 -8.97 11.35 5.07
C SER A 19 -10.36 11.26 4.42
N ASP A 20 -10.41 11.09 3.10
CA ASP A 20 -11.65 11.04 2.31
C ASP A 20 -11.96 9.62 1.83
N ASP A 21 -13.08 9.06 2.28
CA ASP A 21 -13.54 7.71 1.89
C ASP A 21 -13.75 7.56 0.38
N ARG A 22 -14.04 8.65 -0.36
CA ARG A 22 -14.19 8.59 -1.82
C ARG A 22 -12.85 8.33 -2.49
N VAL A 23 -11.79 8.97 -2.01
CA VAL A 23 -10.41 8.76 -2.48
C VAL A 23 -9.99 7.32 -2.18
N TYR A 24 -10.27 6.85 -0.96
CA TYR A 24 -9.99 5.46 -0.58
C TYR A 24 -10.71 4.44 -1.48
N LYS A 25 -12.02 4.60 -1.69
CA LYS A 25 -12.80 3.68 -2.53
C LYS A 25 -12.30 3.65 -3.97
N TRP A 26 -11.91 4.81 -4.52
CA TRP A 26 -11.33 4.91 -5.84
C TRP A 26 -9.98 4.17 -5.91
N ALA A 27 -9.07 4.45 -4.98
CA ALA A 27 -7.76 3.79 -4.92
C ALA A 27 -7.91 2.27 -4.72
N ARG A 28 -8.78 1.83 -3.82
CA ARG A 28 -9.08 0.41 -3.57
C ARG A 28 -9.57 -0.29 -4.84
N LYS A 29 -10.44 0.35 -5.63
CA LYS A 29 -10.89 -0.20 -6.92
C LYS A 29 -9.71 -0.34 -7.89
N ARG A 30 -8.85 0.68 -7.98
CA ARG A 30 -7.67 0.65 -8.86
C ARG A 30 -6.67 -0.44 -8.46
N LEU A 31 -6.45 -0.62 -7.17
CA LEU A 31 -5.60 -1.69 -6.64
C LEU A 31 -6.18 -3.08 -6.93
N ASP A 32 -7.50 -3.26 -6.79
CA ASP A 32 -8.20 -4.50 -7.15
C ASP A 32 -8.07 -4.85 -8.64
N GLU A 33 -8.15 -3.85 -9.53
CA GLU A 33 -7.92 -4.03 -10.98
C GLU A 33 -6.47 -4.44 -11.31
N LEU A 34 -5.47 -3.87 -10.61
CA LEU A 34 -4.05 -4.13 -10.87
C LEU A 34 -3.53 -5.43 -10.25
N TYR A 35 -4.03 -5.76 -9.06
CA TYR A 35 -3.51 -6.84 -8.22
C TYR A 35 -4.53 -7.96 -7.99
N GLY A 36 -5.68 -7.89 -8.65
CA GLY A 36 -6.75 -8.87 -8.52
C GLY A 36 -7.55 -8.71 -7.24
N PRO A 37 -8.50 -9.63 -7.00
CA PRO A 37 -9.49 -9.49 -5.93
C PRO A 37 -8.85 -9.30 -4.55
N VAL A 38 -9.39 -8.35 -3.79
CA VAL A 38 -9.07 -8.20 -2.37
C VAL A 38 -9.36 -9.51 -1.62
N LEU A 39 -8.35 -10.07 -0.97
CA LEU A 39 -8.43 -11.23 -0.08
C LEU A 39 -8.88 -10.82 1.32
N PHE A 40 -8.34 -9.71 1.81
CA PHE A 40 -8.58 -9.22 3.15
C PHE A 40 -8.55 -7.70 3.16
N GLU A 41 -9.44 -7.10 3.95
CA GLU A 41 -9.44 -5.68 4.23
C GLU A 41 -9.68 -5.50 5.73
N SER A 42 -8.78 -4.77 6.41
CA SER A 42 -8.94 -4.51 7.84
C SER A 42 -10.12 -3.57 8.10
N GLU A 43 -10.53 -3.47 9.36
CA GLU A 43 -11.37 -2.37 9.81
C GLU A 43 -10.67 -1.02 9.58
N ARG A 44 -11.47 0.07 9.57
CA ARG A 44 -10.94 1.43 9.51
C ARG A 44 -10.44 1.82 10.89
N LEU A 45 -9.16 2.12 10.99
CA LEU A 45 -8.52 2.57 12.23
C LEU A 45 -8.27 4.07 12.17
N ASN A 46 -8.44 4.79 13.28
CA ASN A 46 -7.97 6.18 13.36
C ASN A 46 -6.44 6.20 13.36
N TRP A 47 -5.85 7.19 12.69
CA TRP A 47 -4.42 7.43 12.74
C TRP A 47 -4.11 8.56 13.74
N GLU A 48 -3.64 8.16 14.92
CA GLU A 48 -3.36 9.07 16.04
C GLU A 48 -1.87 9.09 16.42
N HIS A 49 -1.01 8.48 15.59
CA HIS A 49 0.41 8.29 15.92
C HIS A 49 1.26 9.53 15.66
N THR A 50 0.99 10.25 14.57
CA THR A 50 1.74 11.45 14.18
C THR A 50 0.87 12.41 13.38
N ASP A 51 1.19 13.70 13.49
CA ASP A 51 0.50 14.77 12.74
C ASP A 51 1.16 15.09 11.39
N TYR A 52 2.26 14.39 11.07
CA TYR A 52 3.11 14.61 9.90
C TYR A 52 2.32 14.65 8.58
N TYR A 53 1.25 13.88 8.45
CA TYR A 53 0.47 13.76 7.22
C TYR A 53 -0.74 14.72 7.14
N ARG A 54 -1.02 15.53 8.18
CA ARG A 54 -2.26 16.31 8.25
C ARG A 54 -2.39 17.35 7.13
N ASP A 55 -1.33 18.10 6.87
CA ASP A 55 -1.36 19.19 5.87
C ASP A 55 -1.39 18.68 4.43
N GLU A 56 -0.96 17.43 4.23
CA GLU A 56 -0.93 16.74 2.94
C GLU A 56 -2.24 15.98 2.70
N LEU A 57 -2.58 15.02 3.57
CA LEU A 57 -3.73 14.12 3.41
C LEU A 57 -5.05 14.72 3.89
N GLY A 58 -5.02 15.73 4.76
CA GLY A 58 -6.19 16.26 5.48
C GLY A 58 -6.38 15.66 6.88
N TRP A 59 -7.53 15.93 7.49
CA TRP A 59 -7.87 15.47 8.84
C TRP A 59 -9.38 15.22 9.00
N PRO A 60 -9.83 14.22 9.78
CA PRO A 60 -9.05 13.15 10.42
C PRO A 60 -8.41 12.18 9.41
N ILE A 61 -7.34 11.50 9.82
CA ILE A 61 -6.67 10.47 9.01
C ILE A 61 -7.09 9.09 9.50
N TYR A 62 -7.34 8.20 8.54
CA TYR A 62 -7.69 6.81 8.75
C TYR A 62 -6.67 5.89 8.10
N ARG A 63 -6.51 4.71 8.69
CA ARG A 63 -5.67 3.61 8.18
C ARG A 63 -6.51 2.39 7.86
N ARG A 64 -6.20 1.74 6.74
CA ARG A 64 -6.65 0.38 6.41
C ARG A 64 -5.49 -0.44 5.85
N PHE A 65 -5.52 -1.74 6.07
CA PHE A 65 -4.65 -2.70 5.38
C PHE A 65 -5.49 -3.50 4.40
N ILE A 66 -5.01 -3.62 3.17
CA ILE A 66 -5.65 -4.41 2.11
C ILE A 66 -4.66 -5.48 1.66
N ALA A 67 -5.07 -6.74 1.60
CA ALA A 67 -4.29 -7.81 1.01
C ALA A 67 -5.02 -8.40 -0.20
N PHE A 68 -4.28 -8.92 -1.17
CA PHE A 68 -4.82 -9.35 -2.46
C PHE A 68 -4.66 -10.86 -2.65
N ARG A 69 -5.54 -11.47 -3.45
CA ARG A 69 -5.41 -12.90 -3.82
C ARG A 69 -4.21 -13.17 -4.72
N ARG A 70 -3.65 -12.14 -5.38
CA ARG A 70 -2.43 -12.27 -6.17
C ARG A 70 -1.25 -12.57 -5.26
N ILE A 71 -0.57 -13.66 -5.62
CA ILE A 71 0.73 -14.02 -5.09
C ILE A 71 1.79 -13.43 -6.01
N ILE A 72 2.81 -12.81 -5.44
CA ILE A 72 3.88 -12.13 -6.18
C ILE A 72 5.24 -12.80 -5.92
N ASP A 73 6.16 -12.62 -6.85
CA ASP A 73 7.58 -12.71 -6.57
C ASP A 73 8.00 -11.45 -5.78
N PRO A 74 8.74 -11.58 -4.66
CA PRO A 74 9.29 -10.43 -3.94
C PRO A 74 10.00 -9.38 -4.81
N SER A 75 10.59 -9.76 -5.95
CA SER A 75 11.25 -8.82 -6.86
C SER A 75 10.27 -7.83 -7.51
N GLU A 76 8.98 -8.17 -7.61
CA GLU A 76 7.95 -7.31 -8.19
C GLU A 76 7.65 -6.09 -7.32
N ILE A 77 8.06 -6.07 -6.04
CA ILE A 77 7.67 -5.02 -5.08
C ILE A 77 8.10 -3.61 -5.51
N VAL A 78 9.21 -3.49 -6.26
CA VAL A 78 9.68 -2.20 -6.78
C VAL A 78 8.71 -1.65 -7.81
N GLU A 79 8.32 -2.46 -8.80
CA GLU A 79 7.35 -2.06 -9.83
C GLU A 79 5.99 -1.77 -9.21
N ILE A 80 5.59 -2.56 -8.21
CA ILE A 80 4.35 -2.32 -7.45
C ILE A 80 4.41 -0.98 -6.73
N LYS A 81 5.52 -0.62 -6.06
CA LYS A 81 5.66 0.68 -5.39
C LYS A 81 5.56 1.84 -6.38
N LEU A 82 6.18 1.71 -7.56
CA LEU A 82 6.07 2.73 -8.60
C LEU A 82 4.62 2.89 -9.09
N LYS A 83 3.90 1.78 -9.30
CA LYS A 83 2.47 1.81 -9.65
C LYS A 83 1.62 2.45 -8.56
N THR A 84 1.87 2.17 -7.29
CA THR A 84 1.13 2.80 -6.19
C THR A 84 1.45 4.29 -6.07
N ASN A 85 2.69 4.71 -6.31
CA ASN A 85 3.04 6.14 -6.34
C ASN A 85 2.30 6.86 -7.47
N HIS A 86 2.20 6.26 -8.65
CA HIS A 86 1.42 6.83 -9.76
C HIS A 86 -0.06 7.00 -9.40
N ILE A 87 -0.65 6.05 -8.65
CA ILE A 87 -2.02 6.19 -8.12
C ILE A 87 -2.12 7.36 -7.14
N GLU A 88 -1.14 7.52 -6.23
CA GLU A 88 -1.10 8.68 -5.33
C GLU A 88 -1.04 10.00 -6.12
N GLU A 89 -0.23 10.06 -7.18
CA GLU A 89 -0.07 11.20 -8.07
C GLU A 89 -1.35 11.52 -8.85
N GLU A 90 -2.02 10.52 -9.44
CA GLU A 90 -3.31 10.69 -10.14
C GLU A 90 -4.41 11.26 -9.22
N LEU A 91 -4.37 10.91 -7.93
CA LEU A 91 -5.30 11.40 -6.92
C LEU A 91 -4.86 12.70 -6.26
N SER A 92 -3.66 13.19 -6.56
CA SER A 92 -3.13 14.41 -5.96
C SER A 92 -3.87 15.65 -6.47
N GLU A 93 -4.06 16.62 -5.60
CA GLU A 93 -4.76 17.86 -5.92
C GLU A 93 -3.94 19.05 -5.42
N GLY A 94 -3.68 20.04 -6.27
CA GLY A 94 -2.84 21.19 -5.92
C GLY A 94 -1.42 20.80 -5.49
N GLY A 95 -0.88 19.70 -6.00
CA GLY A 95 0.45 19.18 -5.64
C GLY A 95 0.51 18.46 -4.29
N LYS A 96 -0.63 18.21 -3.63
CA LYS A 96 -0.71 17.46 -2.37
C LYS A 96 -1.34 16.08 -2.59
N ARG A 97 -0.71 15.04 -2.05
CA ARG A 97 -1.28 13.69 -2.08
C ARG A 97 -2.53 13.62 -1.23
N ARG A 98 -3.56 12.92 -1.71
CA ARG A 98 -4.83 12.74 -0.98
C ARG A 98 -4.95 11.37 -0.31
N ILE A 99 -4.04 10.47 -0.65
CA ILE A 99 -3.89 9.14 -0.07
C ILE A 99 -2.42 8.77 -0.06
N ASN A 100 -2.01 7.99 0.93
CA ASN A 100 -0.75 7.29 0.91
C ASN A 100 -0.99 5.78 0.80
N LEU A 101 -0.25 5.12 -0.07
CA LEU A 101 -0.30 3.72 -0.45
C LEU A 101 1.12 3.13 -0.31
N ASP A 102 1.30 2.32 0.73
CA ASP A 102 2.56 1.67 1.03
C ASP A 102 2.43 0.16 0.81
N PRO A 103 2.78 -0.34 -0.38
CA PRO A 103 2.77 -1.77 -0.65
C PRO A 103 3.90 -2.48 0.09
N GLY A 104 3.60 -3.70 0.49
CA GLY A 104 4.51 -4.65 1.11
C GLY A 104 4.12 -6.07 0.77
N TYR A 105 4.91 -7.02 1.23
CA TYR A 105 4.60 -8.43 1.05
C TYR A 105 4.87 -9.24 2.31
N ILE A 106 4.15 -10.34 2.44
CA ILE A 106 4.26 -11.29 3.55
C ILE A 106 4.64 -12.66 2.98
N THR A 107 5.64 -13.28 3.60
CA THR A 107 6.02 -14.67 3.42
C THR A 107 5.88 -15.38 4.78
N PRO A 108 5.91 -16.72 4.83
CA PRO A 108 5.93 -17.43 6.12
C PRO A 108 7.04 -16.97 7.07
N SER A 109 8.16 -16.47 6.52
CA SER A 109 9.35 -16.08 7.29
C SER A 109 9.45 -14.59 7.63
N LYS A 110 8.78 -13.70 6.88
CA LYS A 110 8.94 -12.23 7.04
C LYS A 110 7.79 -11.41 6.46
N LEU A 111 7.67 -10.18 6.96
CA LEU A 111 6.90 -9.09 6.38
C LEU A 111 7.86 -7.99 5.92
N VAL A 112 7.67 -7.48 4.71
CA VAL A 112 8.52 -6.44 4.11
C VAL A 112 7.66 -5.29 3.59
N LEU A 113 8.06 -4.05 3.89
CA LEU A 113 7.43 -2.83 3.37
C LEU A 113 8.39 -2.13 2.41
N ALA A 114 7.89 -1.70 1.24
CA ALA A 114 8.68 -0.90 0.31
C ALA A 114 8.57 0.59 0.65
N THR A 115 9.72 1.26 0.82
CA THR A 115 9.79 2.68 1.16
C THR A 115 10.79 3.42 0.26
N THR A 116 10.46 4.67 -0.05
CA THR A 116 11.34 5.62 -0.76
C THR A 116 12.11 6.54 0.20
N LYS A 117 11.95 6.38 1.53
CA LYS A 117 12.32 7.40 2.54
C LYS A 117 13.65 7.16 3.29
N ASN A 118 14.47 6.18 2.90
CA ASN A 118 15.69 5.79 3.62
C ASN A 118 16.98 5.96 2.79
N TYR A 119 17.07 7.01 1.97
CA TYR A 119 18.23 7.29 1.10
C TYR A 119 18.56 8.78 1.11
#